data_AF-A0A0P9FT06-F1
#
_entry.id   AF-A0A0P9FT06-F1
#
_cell.length_a   1.000
_cell.length_b   1.000
_cell.length_c   1.000
_cell.angle_alpha   90.00
_cell.angle_beta   90.00
_cell.angle_gamma   90.00
#
_symmetry.space_group_name_H-M   'P 1'
#
loop_
_entity.id
_entity.type
_entity.pdbx_description
1 polymer ?
#
loop_
_entity_poly.entity_id
_entity_poly.type
_entity_poly.pdbx_seq_one_letter_code
_entity_poly.pdbx_strand_id
1 'polypeptide(L)' 'MKKLVMSVFVIASSFSAVAADDFATLDSDSNGAISQQEAAQNEALSEQFKTLDVDGNGELSKDEFVAFKG' A
#
# COMPACT_ATOMS: atom_id res chain seq x y z
N MET A 1 15.76 -32.01 21.76
CA MET A 1 16.49 -32.11 20.47
C MET A 1 15.59 -31.62 19.36
N LYS A 2 16.16 -30.85 18.43
CA LYS A 2 15.50 -30.01 17.43
C LYS A 2 14.60 -30.80 16.47
N LYS A 3 13.46 -30.23 16.06
CA LYS A 3 12.82 -30.55 14.77
C LYS A 3 12.38 -29.24 14.11
N LEU A 4 13.06 -28.98 13.00
CA LEU A 4 13.01 -27.84 12.11
C LEU A 4 11.78 -28.00 11.20
N VAL A 5 10.95 -26.97 11.05
CA VAL A 5 10.01 -26.87 9.91
C VAL A 5 10.29 -25.56 9.18
N MET A 6 10.90 -25.73 8.01
CA MET A 6 11.27 -24.71 7.06
C MET A 6 10.12 -24.62 6.05
N SER A 7 9.16 -23.71 6.28
CA SER A 7 8.12 -23.38 5.31
C SER A 7 8.53 -22.15 4.52
N VAL A 8 8.83 -22.42 3.27
CA VAL A 8 9.05 -21.47 2.17
C VAL A 8 7.97 -20.40 2.18
N PHE A 9 8.36 -19.13 2.32
CA PHE A 9 7.51 -18.02 1.89
C PHE A 9 8.09 -17.45 0.60
N VAL A 10 7.38 -17.79 -0.47
CA VAL A 10 7.31 -17.18 -1.79
C VAL A 10 8.30 -16.04 -2.05
N ILE A 11 9.18 -16.27 -3.03
CA ILE A 11 9.90 -15.22 -3.76
C ILE A 11 8.83 -14.42 -4.50
N ALA A 12 8.33 -13.34 -3.89
CA ALA A 12 7.45 -12.40 -4.57
C ALA A 12 8.34 -11.53 -5.48
N SER A 13 8.13 -11.73 -6.77
CA SER A 13 8.65 -10.99 -7.91
C SER A 13 8.82 -9.50 -7.62
N SER A 14 9.91 -8.93 -8.10
CA SER A 14 10.19 -7.50 -8.06
C SER A 14 9.08 -6.72 -8.77
N PHE A 15 8.07 -6.26 -8.04
CA PHE A 15 7.06 -5.35 -8.55
C PHE A 15 7.55 -3.92 -8.35
N SER A 16 8.00 -3.33 -9.46
CA SER A 16 8.01 -1.90 -9.76
C SER A 16 8.37 -0.95 -8.60
N ALA A 17 9.68 -0.72 -8.44
CA ALA A 17 10.25 0.33 -7.57
C ALA A 17 9.93 1.78 -8.02
N VAL A 18 8.85 2.02 -8.78
CA VAL A 18 8.46 3.35 -9.29
C VAL A 18 7.13 3.86 -8.70
N ALA A 19 6.37 3.01 -8.00
CA ALA A 19 5.21 3.45 -7.21
C ALA A 19 5.54 3.67 -5.71
N ALA A 20 6.74 3.25 -5.30
CA ALA A 20 7.14 3.25 -3.90
C ALA A 20 7.44 4.64 -3.33
N ASP A 21 7.95 5.57 -4.15
CA ASP A 21 8.36 6.90 -3.68
C ASP A 21 7.17 7.75 -3.24
N ASP A 22 6.09 7.83 -4.03
CA ASP A 22 4.91 8.62 -3.65
C ASP A 22 4.12 7.98 -2.49
N PHE A 23 4.01 6.65 -2.49
CA PHE A 23 3.33 5.93 -1.41
C PHE A 23 4.05 6.15 -0.08
N ALA A 24 5.37 5.92 -0.03
CA ALA A 24 6.15 6.10 1.19
C ALA A 24 6.25 7.57 1.62
N THR A 25 6.06 8.52 0.70
CA THR A 25 5.98 9.95 1.03
C THR A 25 4.67 10.31 1.72
N LEU A 26 3.58 9.61 1.39
CA LEU A 26 2.25 9.85 1.95
C LEU A 26 2.01 9.04 3.23
N ASP A 27 2.48 7.79 3.28
CA ASP A 27 2.49 6.87 4.43
C ASP A 27 3.47 7.38 5.50
N SER A 28 3.03 8.41 6.23
CA SER A 28 3.84 9.19 7.15
C SER A 28 4.13 8.42 8.44
N ASP A 29 3.23 7.52 8.81
CA ASP A 29 3.43 6.62 9.96
C ASP A 29 4.16 5.31 9.57
N SER A 30 4.39 5.09 8.28
CA SER A 30 5.07 3.91 7.72
C SER A 30 4.40 2.59 8.12
N ASN A 31 3.07 2.60 8.26
CA ASN A 31 2.30 1.42 8.62
C ASN A 31 2.05 0.49 7.41
N GLY A 32 2.34 0.97 6.18
CA GLY A 32 2.17 0.22 4.94
C GLY A 32 0.82 0.41 4.24
N ALA A 33 0.01 1.36 4.70
CA ALA A 33 -1.28 1.80 4.15
C ALA A 33 -1.37 3.34 4.18
N ILE A 34 -2.23 3.92 3.36
CA ILE A 34 -2.50 5.36 3.35
C ILE A 34 -3.86 5.56 4.00
N SER A 35 -3.88 6.13 5.19
CA SER A 35 -5.13 6.51 5.84
C SER A 35 -5.83 7.64 5.08
N GLN A 36 -7.14 7.82 5.31
CA GLN A 36 -7.87 8.97 4.75
C GLN A 36 -7.22 10.33 5.13
N GLN A 37 -6.57 10.40 6.29
CA GLN A 37 -5.92 11.61 6.78
C GLN A 37 -4.63 11.91 6.00
N GLU A 38 -3.86 10.88 5.67
CA GLU A 38 -2.67 10.98 4.84
C GLU A 38 -3.05 11.25 3.37
N ALA A 39 -4.11 10.60 2.89
CA ALA A 39 -4.65 10.86 1.56
C ALA A 39 -5.16 12.29 1.40
N ALA A 40 -5.72 12.89 2.46
CA ALA A 40 -6.19 14.27 2.46
C ALA A 40 -5.07 15.30 2.22
N GLN A 41 -3.80 14.93 2.41
CA GLN A 41 -2.65 15.78 2.09
C GLN A 41 -2.45 15.94 0.58
N ASN A 42 -3.11 15.12 -0.24
CA ASN A 42 -3.08 15.17 -1.69
C ASN A 42 -4.52 15.22 -2.24
N GLU A 43 -4.91 16.35 -2.81
CA GLU A 43 -6.28 16.57 -3.29
C GLU A 43 -6.71 15.53 -4.34
N ALA A 44 -5.84 15.18 -5.29
CA ALA A 44 -6.15 14.19 -6.32
C ALA A 44 -6.34 12.78 -5.76
N LEU A 45 -5.54 12.41 -4.75
CA LEU A 45 -5.67 11.13 -4.07
C LEU A 45 -6.92 11.10 -3.19
N SER A 46 -7.22 12.16 -2.46
CA SER A 46 -8.42 12.29 -1.62
C SER A 46 -9.71 12.15 -2.44
N GLU A 47 -9.76 12.76 -3.63
CA GLU A 47 -10.89 12.62 -4.56
C GLU A 47 -11.08 11.18 -5.06
N GLN A 48 -9.99 10.49 -5.34
CA GLN A 48 -10.01 9.11 -5.82
C GLN A 48 -10.01 8.08 -4.70
N PHE A 49 -9.81 8.47 -3.44
CA PHE A 49 -9.64 7.58 -2.30
C PHE A 49 -10.76 6.55 -2.22
N LYS A 50 -12.02 7.01 -2.28
CA LYS A 50 -13.20 6.13 -2.23
C LYS A 50 -13.32 5.20 -3.43
N THR A 51 -12.69 5.53 -4.55
CA THR A 51 -12.67 4.69 -5.75
C THR A 51 -11.57 3.63 -5.66
N LEU A 52 -10.47 3.95 -4.97
CA LEU A 52 -9.32 3.09 -4.78
C LEU A 52 -9.48 2.15 -3.58
N ASP A 53 -10.19 2.58 -2.54
CA ASP A 53 -10.57 1.80 -1.34
C ASP A 53 -11.65 0.79 -1.74
N VAL A 54 -11.22 -0.30 -2.40
CA VAL A 54 -12.11 -1.31 -2.98
C VAL A 54 -12.66 -2.21 -1.88
N ASP A 55 -11.87 -2.46 -0.84
CA ASP A 55 -12.31 -3.26 0.31
C ASP A 55 -13.16 -2.46 1.32
N GLY A 56 -13.14 -1.12 1.25
CA GLY A 56 -13.95 -0.22 2.05
C GLY A 56 -13.49 -0.15 3.50
N ASN A 57 -12.22 -0.43 3.78
CA ASN A 57 -11.67 -0.44 5.14
C ASN A 57 -11.32 0.98 5.65
N GLY A 58 -11.30 1.98 4.76
CA GLY A 58 -10.97 3.38 5.09
C GLY A 58 -9.49 3.74 5.00
N GLU A 59 -8.67 2.89 4.37
CA GLU A 59 -7.23 3.01 4.16
C GLU A 59 -6.85 2.43 2.77
N LEU A 60 -5.89 3.01 2.06
CA LEU A 60 -5.40 2.46 0.81
C LEU A 60 -4.17 1.59 1.06
N SER A 61 -4.28 0.30 0.77
CA SER A 61 -3.11 -0.57 0.68
C SER A 61 -2.21 -0.18 -0.50
N LYS A 62 -0.97 -0.69 -0.51
CA LYS A 62 -0.07 -0.51 -1.66
C LYS A 62 -0.69 -0.99 -2.97
N ASP A 63 -1.42 -2.10 -2.91
CA ASP A 63 -2.06 -2.71 -4.08
C ASP A 63 -3.23 -1.87 -4.61
N GLU A 64 -3.94 -1.17 -3.73
CA GLU A 64 -5.01 -0.23 -4.12
C GLU A 64 -4.43 1.09 -4.62
N PHE A 65 -3.35 1.58 -3.99
CA PHE A 65 -2.68 2.80 -4.40
C PHE A 65 -2.03 2.67 -5.79
N VAL A 66 -1.52 1.50 -6.19
CA VAL A 66 -0.97 1.34 -7.56
C VAL A 66 -2.04 1.51 -8.63
N ALA A 67 -3.33 1.27 -8.34
CA ALA A 67 -4.42 1.52 -9.27
C ALA A 67 -4.61 3.02 -9.58
N PHE A 68 -4.18 3.92 -8.68
CA PHE A 68 -4.20 5.37 -8.89
C PHE A 68 -3.16 5.85 -9.90
N LYS A 69 -2.00 5.17 -9.96
CA LYS A 69 -0.87 5.51 -10.83
C LYS A 69 -0.86 4.73 -12.16
N GLY A 70 -1.80 3.80 -12.33
CA GLY A 70 -1.93 2.90 -13.49
C GLY A 70 -2.60 3.53 -14.69
#